data_AF-A0A947IHC5-F1
#
_entry.id   AF-A0A947IHC5-F1
#
_cell.length_a   1.000
_cell.length_b   1.000
_cell.length_c   1.000
_cell.angle_alpha   90.00
_cell.angle_beta   90.00
_cell.angle_gamma   90.00
#
_symmetry.space_group_name_H-M   'P 1'
#
loop_
_entity.id
_entity.type
_entity.pdbx_description
1 polymer ?
#
loop_
_entity_poly.entity_id
_entity_poly.type
_entity_poly.pdbx_seq_one_letter_code
_entity_poly.pdbx_strand_id
1 'polypeptide(L)'
;VNDKLLLGLGQSAQNQGLVKLSLFNVADIANPLELATVLLGKEGGWNYSEAQYNRHAFTYLQQADGSDRLTVPVQSSYNSEQGGYIYENRLYLIEINGKTNPAAASLDLIGNIMASPAPNENWYGGQNRSVIHDDAVYFLSGDYIWSAPWTDPNNQTGPQ
;
A
#
# COMPACT_ATOMS: atom_id res chain seq x y z
N VAL A 1 -14.12 -3.35 -4.30
CA VAL A 1 -13.98 -3.91 -5.67
C VAL A 1 -15.17 -4.82 -5.94
N ASN A 2 -15.77 -4.73 -7.13
CA ASN A 2 -16.96 -5.50 -7.52
C ASN A 2 -16.91 -5.83 -9.03
N ASP A 3 -18.01 -6.31 -9.60
CA ASP A 3 -18.14 -6.65 -11.02
C ASP A 3 -17.89 -5.47 -11.99
N LYS A 4 -17.97 -4.24 -11.49
CA LYS A 4 -17.83 -3.00 -12.29
C LYS A 4 -16.59 -2.18 -11.94
N LEU A 5 -15.82 -2.59 -10.94
CA LEU A 5 -14.63 -1.89 -10.47
C LEU A 5 -13.47 -2.87 -10.38
N LEU A 6 -12.33 -2.53 -10.98
CA LEU A 6 -11.11 -3.34 -10.97
C LEU A 6 -9.97 -2.57 -10.31
N LEU A 7 -9.19 -3.23 -9.46
CA LEU A 7 -7.91 -2.70 -8.98
C LEU A 7 -6.75 -3.27 -9.81
N GLY A 8 -5.84 -2.40 -10.19
CA GLY A 8 -4.53 -2.77 -10.73
C GLY A 8 -3.42 -2.33 -9.77
N LEU A 9 -2.46 -3.21 -9.52
CA LEU A 9 -1.23 -2.89 -8.80
C LEU A 9 -0.03 -3.18 -9.71
N GLY A 10 0.80 -2.17 -9.95
CA GLY A 10 1.96 -2.30 -10.82
C GLY A 10 3.01 -1.23 -10.53
N GLN A 11 3.76 -0.84 -11.55
CA GLN A 11 4.75 0.24 -11.48
C GLN A 11 4.44 1.31 -12.53
N SER A 12 4.65 2.57 -12.17
CA SER A 12 4.51 3.69 -13.10
C SER A 12 5.80 3.89 -13.90
N ALA A 13 5.72 3.77 -15.22
CA ALA A 13 6.82 4.12 -16.12
C ALA A 13 7.08 5.63 -16.15
N GLN A 14 6.04 6.45 -15.95
CA GLN A 14 6.11 7.91 -15.98
C GLN A 14 6.70 8.50 -14.68
N ASN A 15 6.56 7.78 -13.57
CA ASN A 15 7.01 8.24 -12.24
C ASN A 15 8.18 7.40 -11.73
N GLN A 16 9.15 7.11 -12.60
CA GLN A 16 10.42 6.48 -12.23
C GLN A 16 10.28 5.17 -11.44
N GLY A 17 9.25 4.37 -11.74
CA GLY A 17 9.05 3.06 -11.11
C GLY A 17 8.34 3.07 -9.77
N LEU A 18 7.74 4.21 -9.33
CA LEU A 18 6.84 4.21 -8.17
C LEU A 18 5.78 3.11 -8.32
N VAL A 19 5.44 2.47 -7.20
CA VAL A 19 4.37 1.47 -7.18
C VAL A 19 3.05 2.20 -7.43
N LYS A 20 2.29 1.76 -8.44
CA LYS A 20 1.04 2.39 -8.87
C LYS A 20 -0.13 1.50 -8.48
N LEU A 21 -1.02 2.02 -7.63
CA LEU A 21 -2.34 1.44 -7.38
C LEU A 21 -3.37 2.23 -8.19
N SER A 22 -4.10 1.55 -9.06
CA SER A 22 -5.08 2.13 -9.96
C SER A 22 -6.46 1.53 -9.75
N LEU A 23 -7.50 2.35 -9.75
CA LEU A 23 -8.90 1.93 -9.74
C LEU A 23 -9.52 2.21 -11.10
N PHE A 24 -10.08 1.18 -11.72
CA PHE A 24 -10.73 1.27 -13.02
C PHE A 24 -12.23 1.05 -12.91
N ASN A 25 -13.02 1.89 -13.58
CA ASN A 25 -14.41 1.60 -13.92
C ASN A 25 -14.43 0.69 -15.15
N VAL A 26 -14.97 -0.51 -14.98
CA VAL A 26 -15.10 -1.53 -16.02
C VAL A 26 -16.56 -1.91 -16.27
N ALA A 27 -17.51 -1.04 -15.89
CA ALA A 27 -18.93 -1.24 -16.16
C ALA A 27 -19.24 -1.39 -17.67
N ASP A 28 -18.45 -0.74 -18.52
CA ASP A 28 -18.36 -1.03 -19.94
C ASP A 28 -16.97 -1.62 -20.24
N ILE A 29 -16.89 -2.93 -20.43
CA ILE A 29 -15.61 -3.63 -20.68
C ILE A 29 -14.99 -3.26 -22.03
N ALA A 30 -15.78 -2.73 -22.97
CA ALA A 30 -15.25 -2.24 -24.23
C ALA A 30 -14.51 -0.90 -24.06
N ASN A 31 -14.80 -0.16 -22.99
CA ASN A 31 -14.25 1.16 -22.72
C ASN A 31 -13.90 1.34 -21.22
N PRO A 32 -12.92 0.59 -20.68
CA PRO A 32 -12.52 0.74 -19.29
C PRO A 32 -11.90 2.13 -19.05
N LEU A 33 -12.23 2.74 -17.91
CA LEU A 33 -11.75 4.07 -17.51
C LEU A 33 -10.95 3.98 -16.21
N GLU A 34 -9.73 4.51 -16.20
CA GLU A 34 -8.97 4.72 -14.97
C GLU A 34 -9.57 5.91 -14.20
N LEU A 35 -10.13 5.66 -13.01
CA LEU A 35 -10.80 6.66 -12.18
C LEU A 35 -9.83 7.38 -11.26
N ALA A 36 -8.98 6.60 -10.60
CA ALA A 36 -8.09 7.09 -9.55
C ALA A 36 -6.77 6.34 -9.59
N THR A 37 -5.71 7.01 -9.13
CA THR A 37 -4.38 6.45 -8.98
C THR A 37 -3.77 6.94 -7.68
N VAL A 38 -3.12 6.05 -6.96
CA VAL A 38 -2.19 6.38 -5.87
C VAL A 38 -0.80 5.88 -6.24
N LEU A 39 0.18 6.77 -6.15
CA LEU A 39 1.60 6.44 -6.35
C LEU A 39 2.26 6.25 -4.99
N LEU A 40 2.95 5.14 -4.82
CA LEU A 40 3.50 4.68 -3.55
C LEU A 40 5.02 4.47 -3.68
N GLY A 41 5.74 4.80 -2.61
CA GLY A 41 7.20 4.74 -2.54
C GLY A 41 7.86 6.11 -2.52
N LYS A 42 9.16 6.15 -2.84
CA LYS A 42 9.99 7.35 -2.86
C LYS A 42 10.34 7.76 -4.30
N GLU A 43 10.01 9.01 -4.64
CA GLU A 43 10.44 9.64 -5.90
C GLU A 43 11.97 9.68 -6.03
N GLY A 44 12.48 9.42 -7.23
CA GLY A 44 13.92 9.31 -7.48
C GLY A 44 14.60 8.07 -6.86
N GLY A 45 13.82 7.18 -6.22
CA GLY A 45 14.30 5.93 -5.64
C GLY A 45 13.94 4.70 -6.47
N TRP A 46 14.53 3.56 -6.12
CA TRP A 46 14.04 2.25 -6.53
C TRP A 46 12.88 1.85 -5.61
N ASN A 47 11.78 1.38 -6.20
CA ASN A 47 10.56 1.04 -5.47
C ASN A 47 10.07 -0.36 -5.85
N TYR A 48 9.72 -1.15 -4.86
CA TYR A 48 9.25 -2.52 -5.04
C TYR A 48 8.13 -2.85 -4.09
N SER A 49 7.12 -3.59 -4.57
CA SER A 49 6.08 -4.15 -3.73
C SER A 49 5.95 -5.64 -3.98
N GLU A 50 6.08 -6.44 -2.92
CA GLU A 50 5.85 -7.88 -2.96
C GLU A 50 4.41 -8.21 -3.43
N ALA A 51 3.45 -7.31 -3.17
CA ALA A 51 2.05 -7.46 -3.55
C ALA A 51 1.81 -7.51 -5.07
N GLN A 52 2.79 -7.12 -5.90
CA GLN A 52 2.71 -7.29 -7.36
C GLN A 52 2.78 -8.76 -7.79
N TYR A 53 3.33 -9.64 -6.95
CA TYR A 53 3.60 -11.05 -7.29
C TYR A 53 3.09 -12.04 -6.23
N ASN A 54 2.84 -11.57 -5.00
CA ASN A 54 2.39 -12.41 -3.90
C ASN A 54 1.11 -11.86 -3.27
N ARG A 55 0.00 -12.59 -3.46
CA ARG A 55 -1.32 -12.24 -2.90
C ARG A 55 -1.36 -12.25 -1.36
N HIS A 56 -0.37 -12.84 -0.70
CA HIS A 56 -0.28 -12.83 0.76
C HIS A 56 0.35 -11.54 1.30
N ALA A 57 0.92 -10.68 0.45
CA ALA A 57 1.63 -9.48 0.89
C ALA A 57 0.71 -8.27 1.15
N PHE A 58 -0.45 -8.21 0.50
CA PHE A 58 -1.48 -7.19 0.76
C PHE A 58 -2.62 -7.75 1.61
N THR A 59 -3.30 -6.89 2.35
CA THR A 59 -4.56 -7.24 3.05
C THR A 59 -5.69 -6.45 2.46
N TYR A 60 -6.83 -7.11 2.27
CA TYR A 60 -8.06 -6.49 1.81
C TYR A 60 -9.18 -6.84 2.79
N LEU A 61 -9.87 -5.82 3.32
CA LEU A 61 -10.94 -5.99 4.28
C LEU A 61 -12.16 -5.14 3.87
N GLN A 62 -13.28 -5.81 3.61
CA GLN A 62 -14.56 -5.12 3.38
C GLN A 62 -15.15 -4.63 4.71
N GLN A 63 -15.61 -3.40 4.75
CA GLN A 63 -16.27 -2.83 5.92
C GLN A 63 -17.79 -2.89 5.75
N ALA A 64 -18.50 -2.94 6.88
CA ALA A 64 -19.97 -2.98 6.91
C ALA A 64 -20.60 -1.65 6.45
N ASP A 65 -19.87 -0.53 6.56
CA ASP A 65 -20.31 0.80 6.11
C ASP A 65 -20.21 0.99 4.58
N GLY A 66 -19.68 -0.02 3.87
CA GLY A 66 -19.54 -0.02 2.42
C GLY A 66 -18.18 0.47 1.92
N SER A 67 -17.30 1.00 2.77
CA SER A 67 -15.88 1.23 2.44
C SER A 67 -15.12 -0.10 2.41
N ASP A 68 -13.96 -0.14 1.75
CA ASP A 68 -12.99 -1.23 1.92
C ASP A 68 -11.65 -0.66 2.34
N ARG A 69 -10.90 -1.45 3.12
CA ARG A 69 -9.55 -1.16 3.55
C ARG A 69 -8.57 -2.06 2.79
N LEU A 70 -7.53 -1.47 2.23
CA LEU A 70 -6.45 -2.15 1.51
C LEU A 70 -5.10 -1.71 2.08
N THR A 71 -4.20 -2.67 2.29
CA THR A 71 -2.81 -2.38 2.63
C THR A 71 -1.86 -2.81 1.53
N VAL A 72 -0.82 -2.02 1.24
CA VAL A 72 0.19 -2.36 0.22
C VAL A 72 1.60 -2.13 0.80
N PRO A 73 2.43 -3.17 0.95
CA PRO A 73 3.82 -2.99 1.40
C PRO A 73 4.66 -2.48 0.24
N VAL A 74 5.53 -1.49 0.50
CA VAL A 74 6.47 -0.95 -0.47
C VAL A 74 7.82 -0.75 0.18
N GLN A 75 8.84 -1.31 -0.46
CA GLN A 75 10.23 -1.10 -0.17
C GLN A 75 10.77 -0.02 -1.10
N SER A 76 11.43 1.00 -0.53
CA SER A 76 12.08 2.05 -1.29
C SER A 76 13.56 2.11 -0.94
N SER A 77 14.40 2.40 -1.92
CA SER A 77 15.81 2.68 -1.68
C SER A 77 16.34 3.84 -2.52
N TYR A 78 17.06 4.76 -1.88
CA TYR A 78 17.42 6.06 -2.47
C TYR A 78 18.56 6.74 -1.72
N ASN A 79 19.16 7.76 -2.34
CA ASN A 79 20.14 8.62 -1.68
C ASN A 79 19.42 9.74 -0.91
N SER A 80 19.76 9.89 0.37
CA SER A 80 19.23 10.97 1.21
C SER A 80 19.82 12.33 0.80
N GLU A 81 19.04 13.41 0.96
CA GLU A 81 19.52 14.78 0.71
C GLU A 81 20.66 15.20 1.65
N GLN A 82 20.73 14.58 2.84
CA GLN A 82 21.75 14.83 3.86
C GLN A 82 23.01 13.95 3.65
N GLY A 83 23.02 13.16 2.59
CA GLY A 83 24.03 12.14 2.33
C GLY A 83 23.65 10.78 2.91
N GLY A 84 24.22 9.72 2.35
CA GLY A 84 23.95 8.33 2.75
C GLY A 84 22.82 7.68 1.98
N TYR A 85 22.86 6.35 1.94
CA TYR A 85 21.90 5.52 1.24
C TYR A 85 20.84 5.02 2.23
N ILE A 86 19.57 5.22 1.90
CA ILE A 86 18.42 4.85 2.73
C ILE A 86 17.74 3.62 2.14
N TYR A 87 17.35 2.71 3.02
CA TYR A 87 16.39 1.66 2.76
C TYR A 87 15.20 1.88 3.69
N GLU A 88 13.99 1.90 3.14
CA GLU A 88 12.76 2.01 3.93
C GLU A 88 11.75 0.97 3.48
N ASN A 89 10.98 0.46 4.44
CA ASN A 89 9.84 -0.39 4.20
C ASN A 89 8.59 0.25 4.83
N ARG A 90 7.55 0.44 4.02
CA ARG A 90 6.28 1.05 4.45
C ARG A 90 5.13 0.13 4.12
N LEU A 91 4.17 0.01 5.03
CA LEU A 91 2.84 -0.51 4.72
C LEU A 91 1.90 0.67 4.51
N TYR A 92 1.51 0.93 3.26
CA TYR A 92 0.52 1.97 2.95
C TYR A 92 -0.89 1.49 3.27
N LEU A 93 -1.71 2.37 3.84
CA LEU A 93 -3.12 2.13 4.18
C LEU A 93 -4.00 2.96 3.26
N ILE A 94 -4.86 2.29 2.50
CA ILE A 94 -5.72 2.90 1.47
C ILE A 94 -7.18 2.51 1.73
N GLU A 95 -8.08 3.48 1.64
CA GLU A 95 -9.53 3.23 1.61
C GLU A 95 -10.07 3.28 0.18
N ILE A 96 -11.06 2.43 -0.08
CA ILE A 96 -11.79 2.38 -1.33
C ILE A 96 -13.25 2.72 -1.04
N ASN A 97 -13.66 3.90 -1.48
CA ASN A 97 -14.96 4.47 -1.16
C ASN A 97 -15.88 4.53 -2.40
N GLY A 98 -17.18 4.78 -2.18
CA GLY A 98 -18.14 5.04 -3.26
C GLY A 98 -18.45 3.88 -4.20
N LYS A 99 -18.09 2.63 -3.85
CA LYS A 99 -18.14 1.46 -4.76
C LYS A 99 -19.52 1.14 -5.36
N THR A 100 -20.61 1.60 -4.74
CA THR A 100 -21.98 1.40 -5.23
C THR A 100 -22.29 2.23 -6.47
N ASN A 101 -21.57 3.33 -6.69
CA ASN A 101 -21.58 4.11 -7.91
C ASN A 101 -20.17 4.05 -8.54
N PRO A 102 -19.93 3.16 -9.53
CA PRO A 102 -18.60 2.99 -10.11
C PRO A 102 -17.97 4.28 -10.62
N ALA A 103 -18.76 5.24 -11.13
CA ALA A 103 -18.24 6.51 -11.63
C ALA A 103 -17.75 7.47 -10.52
N ALA A 104 -18.13 7.22 -9.26
CA ALA A 104 -17.77 8.04 -8.11
C ALA A 104 -16.84 7.30 -7.12
N ALA A 105 -16.37 6.11 -7.47
CA ALA A 105 -15.48 5.35 -6.59
C ALA A 105 -14.10 6.01 -6.52
N SER A 106 -13.48 6.01 -5.33
CA SER A 106 -12.20 6.68 -5.06
C SER A 106 -11.18 5.75 -4.42
N LEU A 107 -9.92 6.20 -4.42
CA LEU A 107 -8.84 5.65 -3.62
C LEU A 107 -8.32 6.77 -2.71
N ASP A 108 -8.40 6.56 -1.40
CA ASP A 108 -8.00 7.54 -0.41
C ASP A 108 -6.80 7.00 0.38
N LEU A 109 -5.65 7.68 0.26
CA LEU A 109 -4.46 7.31 1.02
C LEU A 109 -4.59 7.82 2.46
N ILE A 110 -4.77 6.89 3.41
CA ILE A 110 -4.95 7.21 4.83
C ILE A 110 -3.61 7.51 5.50
N GLY A 111 -2.58 6.74 5.15
CA GLY A 111 -1.24 6.92 5.69
C GLY A 111 -0.36 5.69 5.48
N ASN A 112 0.63 5.51 6.34
CA ASN A 112 1.51 4.35 6.29
C ASN A 112 2.09 4.00 7.67
N ILE A 113 2.38 2.73 7.88
CA ILE A 113 3.26 2.25 8.96
C ILE A 113 4.68 2.19 8.41
N MET A 114 5.63 2.83 9.07
CA MET A 114 7.05 2.84 8.70
C MET A 114 7.82 1.82 9.52
N ALA A 115 8.26 0.74 8.87
CA ALA A 115 9.01 -0.37 9.46
C ALA A 115 10.53 -0.21 9.29
N SER A 116 11.03 1.04 9.31
CA SER A 116 12.45 1.34 9.11
C SER A 116 12.93 2.49 9.99
N PRO A 117 14.16 2.43 10.52
CA PRO A 117 15.09 1.30 10.42
C PRO A 117 14.61 0.09 11.24
N ALA A 118 14.76 -1.12 10.68
CA ALA A 118 14.55 -2.35 11.45
C ALA A 118 15.76 -2.62 12.36
N PRO A 119 15.62 -3.35 13.48
CA PRO A 119 16.71 -3.60 14.42
C PRO A 119 17.92 -4.33 13.82
N ASN A 120 17.74 -4.99 12.67
CA ASN A 120 18.78 -5.64 11.89
C ASN A 120 18.87 -5.02 10.48
N GLU A 121 19.89 -4.19 10.26
CA GLU A 121 20.11 -3.38 9.05
C GLU A 121 20.36 -4.19 7.75
N ASN A 122 20.51 -5.50 7.83
CA ASN A 122 20.83 -6.36 6.68
C ASN A 122 19.56 -6.79 5.93
N TRP A 123 18.88 -5.85 5.28
CA TRP A 123 17.60 -6.14 4.62
C TRP A 123 17.69 -6.36 3.11
N TYR A 124 17.76 -7.63 2.72
CA TYR A 124 17.32 -8.07 1.40
C TYR A 124 16.31 -9.21 1.59
N GLY A 125 15.02 -8.97 1.29
CA GLY A 125 14.07 -10.05 0.99
C GLY A 125 13.25 -10.65 2.14
N GLY A 126 13.05 -9.93 3.26
CA GLY A 126 12.10 -10.39 4.30
C GLY A 126 10.64 -10.38 3.82
N GLN A 127 9.83 -11.32 4.29
CA GLN A 127 8.41 -11.42 3.95
C GLN A 127 7.62 -10.23 4.48
N ASN A 128 6.71 -9.68 3.67
CA ASN A 128 5.80 -8.64 4.10
C ASN A 128 4.41 -9.24 4.27
N ARG A 129 3.84 -9.17 5.48
CA ARG A 129 2.46 -9.58 5.73
C ARG A 129 1.76 -8.51 6.52
N SER A 130 0.46 -8.36 6.31
CA SER A 130 -0.33 -7.51 7.16
C SER A 130 -1.61 -8.21 7.60
N VAL A 131 -2.20 -7.71 8.67
CA VAL A 131 -3.52 -8.09 9.13
C VAL A 131 -4.23 -6.82 9.56
N ILE A 132 -5.50 -6.69 9.21
CA ILE A 132 -6.39 -5.64 9.69
C ILE A 132 -7.45 -6.31 10.57
N HIS A 133 -7.63 -5.79 11.77
CA HIS A 133 -8.69 -6.23 12.68
C HIS A 133 -9.30 -5.02 13.37
N ASP A 134 -10.56 -4.73 13.07
CA ASP A 134 -11.23 -3.47 13.43
C ASP A 134 -10.34 -2.28 13.05
N ASP A 135 -9.96 -1.45 14.03
CA ASP A 135 -9.05 -0.32 13.84
C ASP A 135 -7.57 -0.70 13.95
N ALA A 136 -7.21 -1.92 14.38
CA ALA A 136 -5.81 -2.31 14.49
C ALA A 136 -5.25 -2.78 13.14
N VAL A 137 -4.04 -2.32 12.82
CA VAL A 137 -3.25 -2.82 11.68
C VAL A 137 -1.95 -3.39 12.21
N TYR A 138 -1.63 -4.61 11.82
CA TYR A 138 -0.37 -5.28 12.11
C TYR A 138 0.42 -5.44 10.82
N PHE A 139 1.71 -5.11 10.86
CA PHE A 139 2.63 -5.22 9.73
C PHE A 139 3.84 -6.07 10.15
N LEU A 140 3.93 -7.26 9.58
CA LEU A 140 5.16 -8.05 9.58
C LEU A 140 6.05 -7.54 8.45
N SER A 141 7.20 -6.98 8.79
CA SER A 141 8.29 -6.71 7.85
C SER A 141 9.46 -7.61 8.24
N GLY A 142 9.57 -8.71 7.49
CA GLY A 142 10.40 -9.91 7.72
C GLY A 142 10.21 -10.51 9.10
N ASP A 143 11.08 -10.23 10.08
CA ASP A 143 11.03 -10.92 11.38
C ASP A 143 10.39 -10.10 12.50
N TYR A 144 10.04 -8.84 12.23
CA TYR A 144 9.51 -7.91 13.24
C TYR A 144 8.11 -7.47 12.92
N ILE A 145 7.36 -7.16 13.98
CA ILE A 145 6.00 -6.65 13.87
C ILE A 145 5.94 -5.18 14.28
N TRP A 146 5.28 -4.40 13.45
CA TRP A 146 4.81 -3.05 13.76
C TRP A 146 3.30 -3.06 13.83
N SER A 147 2.72 -2.17 14.62
CA SER A 147 1.27 -1.99 14.63
C SER A 147 0.88 -0.55 14.83
N ALA A 148 -0.27 -0.16 14.28
CA ALA A 148 -0.84 1.17 14.47
C ALA A 148 -2.37 1.09 14.35
N PRO A 149 -3.10 2.07 14.91
CA PRO A 149 -4.50 2.30 14.55
C PRO A 149 -4.61 2.69 13.06
N TRP A 150 -5.62 2.19 12.35
CA TRP A 150 -5.94 2.58 10.98
C TRP A 150 -6.30 4.07 10.91
N THR A 151 -7.04 4.56 11.91
CA THR A 151 -7.42 5.98 12.03
C THR A 151 -6.27 6.91 12.40
N ASP A 152 -5.17 6.39 12.93
CA ASP A 152 -3.98 7.17 13.30
C ASP A 152 -2.70 6.36 13.03
N PRO A 153 -2.32 6.17 11.74
CA PRO A 153 -1.20 5.32 11.38
C PRO A 153 0.16 5.85 11.86
N ASN A 154 0.23 7.12 12.27
CA ASN A 154 1.44 7.73 12.82
C ASN A 154 1.68 7.32 14.28
N ASN A 155 0.63 6.93 15.00
CA ASN A 155 0.73 6.39 16.37
C ASN A 155 1.09 4.90 16.35
N GLN A 156 2.25 4.61 15.77
CA GLN A 156 2.74 3.24 15.59
C GLN A 156 3.58 2.76 16.78
N THR A 157 3.55 1.45 17.00
CA THR A 157 4.36 0.72 17.99
C THR A 157 5.18 -0.38 17.30
N GLY A 158 6.30 -0.75 17.92
CA GLY A 158 7.26 -1.71 17.40
C GLY A 158 8.64 -1.09 17.18
N PRO A 159 9.62 -1.88 16.71
CA PRO A 159 9.52 -3.31 16.40
C PRO A 159 9.32 -4.17 17.66
N GLN A 160 8.52 -5.23 17.55
CA GLN A 160 8.35 -6.31 18.54
C GLN A 160 8.85 -7.64 17.98
#